data_AF-A0A7Z2Q294-F1
#
_entry.id   AF-A0A7Z2Q294-F1
#
_cell.length_a   1.000
_cell.length_b   1.000
_cell.length_c   1.000
_cell.angle_alpha   90.00
_cell.angle_beta   90.00
_cell.angle_gamma   90.00
#
_symmetry.space_group_name_H-M   'P 1'
#
loop_
_entity.id
_entity.type
_entity.pdbx_description
1 polymer ?
#
loop_
_entity_poly.entity_id
_entity_poly.type
_entity_poly.pdbx_seq_one_letter_code
_entity_poly.pdbx_strand_id
1 'polypeptide(L)'
;MAEFCEQYEAVELWFDVRPSAQLKLIWLLDYFRSYPEIVGRLKLRLVDLDMRELETFGRWDPPAVDVTERELATASAAWQAWRSPTPVACFDLLRRDLSALPLLKPVLIDLLEELPSGSTGLGASEMRMLELIARGYSLTNALFHLYQLRQTRIFGEWEYGYLLDGLAFGPRPAVAGLEEELRTLSRENYRDRHAAYLRSELSITEFGKAVLAHKEDFSRHNPIDRWWGGTHLTNDRLWRWNPALIKP
;
A
#
# COMPACT_ATOMS: atom_id res chain seq x y z
N MET A 1 -4.38 -3.21 -25.22
CA MET A 1 -4.12 -4.47 -24.48
C MET A 1 -5.06 -5.56 -24.95
N ALA A 2 -6.37 -5.34 -25.00
CA ALA A 2 -7.32 -6.30 -25.57
C ALA A 2 -6.94 -6.77 -26.99
N GLU A 3 -6.65 -5.86 -27.92
CA GLU A 3 -6.21 -6.19 -29.30
C GLU A 3 -4.98 -7.11 -29.36
N PHE A 4 -4.05 -6.96 -28.40
CA PHE A 4 -2.87 -7.83 -28.32
C PHE A 4 -3.25 -9.25 -27.87
N CYS A 5 -4.19 -9.36 -26.92
CA CYS A 5 -4.71 -10.63 -26.42
C CYS A 5 -5.49 -11.42 -27.48
N GLU A 6 -6.11 -10.75 -28.47
CA GLU A 6 -6.89 -11.41 -29.53
C GLU A 6 -6.08 -12.41 -30.36
N GLN A 7 -4.76 -12.21 -30.42
CA GLN A 7 -3.81 -13.03 -31.18
C GLN A 7 -3.51 -14.38 -30.51
N TYR A 8 -3.94 -14.57 -29.26
CA TYR A 8 -3.64 -15.75 -28.45
C TYR A 8 -4.91 -16.57 -28.17
N GLU A 9 -4.74 -17.89 -28.15
CA GLU A 9 -5.82 -18.83 -27.79
C GLU A 9 -6.14 -18.80 -26.29
N ALA A 10 -5.14 -18.53 -25.45
CA ALA A 10 -5.25 -18.37 -24.01
C ALA A 10 -4.32 -17.28 -23.51
N VAL A 11 -4.74 -16.55 -22.49
CA VAL A 11 -3.96 -15.49 -21.83
C VAL A 11 -3.96 -15.76 -20.33
N GLU A 12 -2.78 -16.03 -19.78
CA GLU A 12 -2.63 -16.32 -18.36
C GLU A 12 -2.19 -15.08 -17.56
N LEU A 13 -2.96 -14.74 -16.55
CA LEU A 13 -2.71 -13.65 -15.61
C LEU A 13 -2.08 -14.23 -14.34
N TRP A 14 -0.80 -13.93 -14.12
CA TRP A 14 -0.03 -14.41 -12.97
C TRP A 14 0.04 -13.31 -11.90
N PHE A 15 -0.49 -13.59 -10.71
CA PHE A 15 -0.56 -12.63 -9.60
C PHE A 15 -0.18 -13.24 -8.25
N ASP A 16 0.62 -12.50 -7.50
CA ASP A 16 1.12 -12.89 -6.18
C ASP A 16 0.33 -12.26 -5.02
N VAL A 17 0.74 -12.59 -3.79
CA VAL A 17 0.08 -12.15 -2.55
C VAL A 17 0.23 -10.66 -2.22
N ARG A 18 1.01 -9.88 -2.97
CA ARG A 18 1.30 -8.49 -2.62
C ARG A 18 0.12 -7.56 -2.93
N PRO A 19 -0.11 -6.52 -2.10
CA PRO A 19 -1.12 -5.51 -2.37
C PRO A 19 -1.03 -4.87 -3.76
N SER A 20 0.18 -4.54 -4.22
CA SER A 20 0.38 -3.94 -5.54
C SER A 20 0.03 -4.89 -6.69
N ALA A 21 0.23 -6.20 -6.52
CA ALA A 21 -0.20 -7.22 -7.47
C ALA A 21 -1.73 -7.32 -7.49
N GLN A 22 -2.37 -7.37 -6.31
CA GLN A 22 -3.84 -7.42 -6.21
C GLN A 22 -4.54 -6.17 -6.77
N LEU A 23 -3.96 -4.98 -6.58
CA LEU A 23 -4.46 -3.73 -7.20
C LEU A 23 -4.39 -3.77 -8.73
N LYS A 24 -3.29 -4.31 -9.29
CA LYS A 24 -3.17 -4.51 -10.74
C LYS A 24 -4.15 -5.55 -11.26
N LEU A 25 -4.38 -6.64 -10.51
CA LEU A 25 -5.35 -7.67 -10.85
C LEU A 25 -6.76 -7.09 -10.97
N ILE A 26 -7.24 -6.35 -9.96
CA ILE A 26 -8.60 -5.78 -10.01
C ILE A 26 -8.74 -4.74 -11.13
N TRP A 27 -7.69 -3.97 -11.41
CA TRP A 27 -7.68 -3.03 -12.55
C TRP A 27 -7.77 -3.76 -13.88
N LEU A 28 -6.98 -4.82 -14.09
CA LEU A 28 -7.01 -5.61 -15.32
C LEU A 28 -8.38 -6.25 -15.54
N LEU A 29 -8.96 -6.84 -14.50
CA LEU A 29 -10.26 -7.50 -14.60
C LEU A 29 -11.40 -6.49 -14.82
N ASP A 30 -11.34 -5.30 -14.21
CA ASP A 30 -12.27 -4.20 -14.53
C ASP A 30 -12.14 -3.76 -16.00
N TYR A 31 -10.91 -3.67 -16.51
CA TYR A 31 -10.65 -3.36 -17.92
C TYR A 31 -11.21 -4.44 -18.87
N PHE A 32 -10.89 -5.72 -18.62
CA PHE A 32 -11.31 -6.82 -19.48
C PHE A 32 -12.81 -7.10 -19.44
N ARG A 33 -13.53 -6.60 -18.43
CA ARG A 33 -15.01 -6.65 -18.39
C ARG A 33 -15.65 -6.06 -19.65
N SER A 34 -14.99 -5.11 -20.31
CA SER A 34 -15.48 -4.48 -21.55
C SER A 34 -15.18 -5.29 -22.82
N TYR A 35 -14.51 -6.45 -22.70
CA TYR A 35 -14.02 -7.29 -23.81
C TYR A 35 -14.40 -8.77 -23.61
N PRO A 36 -15.69 -9.15 -23.72
CA PRO A 36 -16.17 -10.50 -23.39
C PRO A 36 -15.49 -11.63 -24.19
N GLU A 37 -15.11 -11.36 -25.44
CA GLU A 37 -14.38 -12.28 -26.32
C GLU A 37 -12.99 -12.66 -25.78
N ILE A 38 -12.36 -11.74 -25.03
CA ILE A 38 -11.07 -11.99 -24.37
C ILE A 38 -11.28 -12.69 -23.03
N VAL A 39 -12.33 -12.34 -22.28
CA VAL A 39 -12.64 -12.96 -20.98
C VAL A 39 -12.69 -14.48 -21.07
N GLY A 40 -13.32 -15.03 -22.12
CA GLY A 40 -13.39 -16.49 -22.34
C GLY A 40 -12.03 -17.18 -22.54
N ARG A 41 -10.97 -16.42 -22.78
CA ARG A 41 -9.58 -16.88 -22.97
C ARG A 41 -8.69 -16.58 -21.77
N LEU A 42 -9.16 -15.79 -20.80
CA LEU A 42 -8.39 -15.43 -19.62
C LEU A 42 -8.34 -16.61 -18.64
N LYS A 43 -7.14 -16.89 -18.16
CA LYS A 43 -6.88 -17.78 -17.02
C LYS A 43 -6.21 -16.98 -15.92
N LEU A 44 -6.65 -17.16 -14.69
CA LEU A 44 -6.01 -16.58 -13.51
C LEU A 44 -5.15 -17.64 -12.82
N ARG A 45 -3.92 -17.27 -12.46
CA ARG A 45 -3.01 -18.08 -11.65
C ARG A 45 -2.59 -17.27 -10.43
N LEU A 46 -3.06 -17.71 -9.27
CA LEU A 46 -2.71 -17.11 -7.98
C LEU A 46 -1.50 -17.85 -7.39
N VAL A 47 -0.47 -17.07 -7.09
CA VAL A 47 0.76 -17.53 -6.44
C VAL A 47 0.66 -17.16 -4.96
N ASP A 48 0.90 -18.12 -4.08
CA ASP A 48 0.79 -17.98 -2.61
C ASP A 48 2.05 -17.39 -1.94
N LEU A 49 3.06 -17.04 -2.73
CA LEU A 49 4.35 -16.48 -2.33
C LEU A 49 4.65 -15.19 -3.12
N ASP A 50 5.59 -14.38 -2.63
CA ASP A 50 6.05 -13.18 -3.34
C ASP A 50 6.89 -13.58 -4.57
N MET A 51 6.44 -13.22 -5.77
CA MET A 51 7.15 -13.59 -7.01
C MET A 51 8.53 -12.94 -7.13
N ARG A 52 8.89 -11.95 -6.30
CA ARG A 52 10.28 -11.44 -6.23
C ARG A 52 11.25 -12.44 -5.59
N GLU A 53 10.74 -13.35 -4.77
CA GLU A 53 11.54 -14.38 -4.09
C GLU A 53 11.70 -15.63 -4.97
N LEU A 54 11.10 -15.64 -6.18
CA LEU A 54 11.25 -16.71 -7.15
C LEU A 54 12.55 -16.55 -7.95
N GLU A 55 13.59 -17.26 -7.52
CA GLU A 55 14.82 -17.41 -8.33
C GLU A 55 14.63 -18.38 -9.50
N THR A 56 13.59 -19.23 -9.48
CA THR A 56 13.34 -20.21 -10.56
C THR A 56 11.84 -20.49 -10.67
N PHE A 57 11.24 -20.16 -11.82
CA PHE A 57 9.83 -20.46 -12.14
C PHE A 57 9.51 -21.97 -12.21
N GLY A 58 10.52 -22.84 -12.20
CA GLY A 58 10.39 -24.25 -12.56
C GLY A 58 9.77 -25.19 -11.51
N ARG A 59 9.38 -24.71 -10.33
CA ARG A 59 8.74 -25.56 -9.29
C ARG A 59 7.27 -25.24 -9.01
N TRP A 60 6.73 -24.17 -9.59
CA TRP A 60 5.42 -23.66 -9.20
C TRP A 60 4.45 -23.71 -10.40
N ASP A 61 3.50 -24.64 -10.36
CA ASP A 61 2.40 -24.76 -11.33
C ASP A 61 1.06 -24.57 -10.60
N PRO A 62 0.73 -23.32 -10.20
CA PRO A 62 -0.52 -23.05 -9.49
C PRO A 62 -1.69 -23.29 -10.45
N PRO A 63 -2.86 -23.75 -9.98
CA PRO A 63 -3.98 -24.06 -10.86
C PRO A 63 -4.38 -22.85 -11.71
N ALA A 64 -4.52 -23.06 -13.01
CA ALA A 64 -5.14 -22.10 -13.92
C ALA A 64 -6.65 -22.17 -13.74
N VAL A 65 -7.26 -21.11 -13.21
CA VAL A 65 -8.71 -21.01 -13.03
C VAL A 65 -9.31 -20.07 -14.06
N ASP A 66 -10.53 -20.39 -14.49
CA ASP A 66 -11.29 -19.50 -15.37
C ASP A 66 -11.64 -18.20 -14.67
N VAL A 67 -11.58 -17.09 -15.42
CA VAL A 67 -12.13 -15.82 -14.98
C VAL A 67 -13.63 -15.82 -15.28
N THR A 68 -14.48 -15.88 -14.25
CA THR A 68 -15.94 -15.86 -14.40
C THR A 68 -16.50 -14.46 -14.15
N GLU A 69 -17.81 -14.29 -14.36
CA GLU A 69 -18.50 -13.04 -14.02
C GLU A 69 -18.36 -12.69 -12.53
N ARG A 70 -18.16 -13.68 -11.63
CA ARG A 70 -17.95 -13.41 -10.20
C ARG A 70 -16.62 -12.68 -9.96
N GLU A 71 -15.52 -13.11 -10.57
CA GLU A 71 -14.22 -12.46 -10.47
C GLU A 71 -14.28 -11.06 -11.09
N LEU A 72 -14.89 -10.91 -12.28
CA LEU A 72 -15.05 -9.61 -12.95
C LEU A 72 -15.89 -8.63 -12.15
N ALA A 73 -17.03 -9.06 -11.60
CA ALA A 73 -17.89 -8.20 -10.80
C ALA A 73 -17.22 -7.79 -9.47
N THR A 74 -16.49 -8.72 -8.84
CA THR A 74 -15.74 -8.44 -7.61
C THR A 74 -14.61 -7.45 -7.87
N ALA A 75 -13.82 -7.68 -8.92
CA ALA A 75 -12.75 -6.79 -9.33
C ALA A 75 -13.25 -5.39 -9.69
N SER A 76 -14.31 -5.31 -10.49
CA SER A 76 -14.88 -4.02 -10.90
C SER A 76 -15.39 -3.23 -9.70
N ALA A 77 -16.15 -3.87 -8.81
CA ALA A 77 -16.61 -3.22 -7.58
C ALA A 77 -15.44 -2.69 -6.73
N ALA A 78 -14.37 -3.48 -6.60
CA ALA A 78 -13.15 -3.10 -5.88
C ALA A 78 -12.40 -1.93 -6.53
N TRP A 79 -12.24 -1.96 -7.86
CA TRP A 79 -11.55 -0.91 -8.59
C TRP A 79 -12.32 0.41 -8.59
N GLN A 80 -13.65 0.36 -8.77
CA GLN A 80 -14.49 1.56 -8.65
C GLN A 80 -14.44 2.15 -7.24
N ALA A 81 -14.45 1.30 -6.20
CA ALA A 81 -14.31 1.77 -4.82
C ALA A 81 -12.95 2.42 -4.57
N TRP A 82 -11.85 1.81 -5.03
CA TRP A 82 -10.49 2.35 -4.86
C TRP A 82 -10.29 3.72 -5.53
N ARG A 83 -10.95 3.95 -6.67
CA ARG A 83 -10.93 5.24 -7.39
C ARG A 83 -11.94 6.27 -6.85
N SER A 84 -12.74 5.92 -5.85
CA SER A 84 -13.77 6.81 -5.32
C SER A 84 -13.15 8.03 -4.63
N PRO A 85 -13.78 9.22 -4.70
CA PRO A 85 -13.33 10.42 -4.00
C PRO A 85 -13.44 10.34 -2.47
N THR A 86 -13.94 9.23 -1.93
CA THR A 86 -14.02 8.95 -0.50
C THR A 86 -13.74 7.48 -0.22
N PRO A 87 -13.21 7.11 0.96
CA PRO A 87 -12.90 5.72 1.29
C PRO A 87 -14.14 4.89 1.66
N VAL A 88 -15.34 5.49 1.72
CA VAL A 88 -16.58 4.84 2.16
C VAL A 88 -16.87 3.58 1.35
N ALA A 89 -16.75 3.65 0.02
CA ALA A 89 -16.99 2.49 -0.84
C ALA A 89 -16.01 1.34 -0.55
N CYS A 90 -14.72 1.63 -0.30
CA CYS A 90 -13.73 0.62 0.08
C CYS A 90 -14.07 -0.03 1.43
N PHE A 91 -14.56 0.76 2.39
CA PHE A 91 -15.00 0.26 3.67
C PHE A 91 -16.22 -0.66 3.54
N ASP A 92 -17.23 -0.25 2.77
CA ASP A 92 -18.45 -1.03 2.57
C ASP A 92 -18.18 -2.37 1.86
N LEU A 93 -17.16 -2.44 1.00
CA LEU A 93 -16.71 -3.70 0.39
C LEU A 93 -16.27 -4.75 1.41
N LEU A 94 -15.74 -4.36 2.58
CA LEU A 94 -15.32 -5.32 3.61
C LEU A 94 -16.49 -6.17 4.14
N ARG A 95 -17.73 -5.69 4.00
CA ARG A 95 -18.97 -6.37 4.41
C ARG A 95 -19.53 -7.29 3.32
N ARG A 96 -19.00 -7.24 2.10
CA ARG A 96 -19.43 -8.08 0.98
C ARG A 96 -18.64 -9.38 0.91
N ASP A 97 -19.17 -10.34 0.17
CA ASP A 97 -18.42 -11.52 -0.23
C ASP A 97 -17.41 -11.15 -1.33
N LEU A 98 -16.12 -11.30 -1.01
CA LEU A 98 -15.00 -11.08 -1.92
C LEU A 98 -14.26 -12.39 -2.23
N SER A 99 -14.86 -13.55 -1.93
CA SER A 99 -14.22 -14.87 -2.05
C SER A 99 -13.78 -15.25 -3.46
N ALA A 100 -14.36 -14.62 -4.50
CA ALA A 100 -13.91 -14.78 -5.88
C ALA A 100 -12.44 -14.33 -6.09
N LEU A 101 -11.97 -13.37 -5.27
CA LEU A 101 -10.59 -12.92 -5.24
C LEU A 101 -10.06 -13.05 -3.80
N PRO A 102 -9.61 -14.24 -3.39
CA PRO A 102 -9.35 -14.58 -1.98
C PRO A 102 -8.38 -13.62 -1.26
N LEU A 103 -7.43 -13.06 -2.00
CA LEU A 103 -6.38 -12.17 -1.49
C LEU A 103 -6.81 -10.69 -1.42
N LEU A 104 -7.99 -10.35 -1.96
CA LEU A 104 -8.43 -8.95 -2.05
C LEU A 104 -8.83 -8.37 -0.70
N LYS A 105 -9.61 -9.11 0.12
CA LYS A 105 -10.07 -8.62 1.42
C LYS A 105 -8.93 -8.22 2.36
N PRO A 106 -7.88 -9.03 2.59
CA PRO A 106 -6.77 -8.60 3.43
C PRO A 106 -6.04 -7.38 2.85
N VAL A 107 -5.89 -7.29 1.53
CA VAL A 107 -5.30 -6.10 0.88
C VAL A 107 -6.13 -4.84 1.10
N LEU A 108 -7.47 -4.92 1.02
CA LEU A 108 -8.33 -3.78 1.32
C LEU A 108 -8.21 -3.31 2.76
N ILE A 109 -8.02 -4.24 3.71
CA ILE A 109 -7.78 -3.90 5.12
C ILE A 109 -6.44 -3.15 5.23
N ASP A 110 -5.36 -3.68 4.67
CA ASP A 110 -4.06 -3.00 4.70
C ASP A 110 -4.12 -1.60 4.07
N LEU A 111 -4.86 -1.44 2.97
CA LEU A 111 -5.05 -0.13 2.33
C LEU A 111 -5.77 0.83 3.27
N LEU A 112 -6.85 0.38 3.91
CA LEU A 112 -7.61 1.20 4.87
C LEU A 112 -6.77 1.57 6.10
N GLU A 113 -5.85 0.71 6.53
CA GLU A 113 -4.92 0.99 7.62
C GLU A 113 -3.89 2.09 7.27
N GLU A 114 -3.65 2.38 5.99
CA GLU A 114 -2.79 3.50 5.57
C GLU A 114 -3.51 4.87 5.60
N LEU A 115 -4.83 4.90 5.80
CA LEU A 115 -5.52 6.15 6.12
C LEU A 115 -5.04 6.67 7.48
N PRO A 116 -4.96 8.00 7.68
CA PRO A 116 -4.62 8.60 8.97
C PRO A 116 -5.42 8.01 10.13
N SER A 117 -4.74 7.54 11.18
CA SER A 117 -5.46 6.98 12.33
C SER A 117 -6.25 8.06 13.09
N GLY A 118 -7.33 7.66 13.77
CA GLY A 118 -8.08 8.57 14.64
C GLY A 118 -7.29 9.11 15.84
N SER A 119 -6.26 8.39 16.30
CA SER A 119 -5.51 8.75 17.51
C SER A 119 -4.21 9.51 17.23
N THR A 120 -3.50 9.14 16.16
CA THR A 120 -2.17 9.69 15.84
C THR A 120 -2.13 10.52 14.57
N GLY A 121 -3.14 10.41 13.69
CA GLY A 121 -3.14 11.07 12.38
C GLY A 121 -2.13 10.51 11.37
N LEU A 122 -1.46 9.39 11.70
CA LEU A 122 -0.52 8.68 10.83
C LEU A 122 -1.18 7.44 10.22
N GLY A 123 -0.76 7.08 9.00
CA GLY A 123 -1.06 5.75 8.43
C GLY A 123 -0.24 4.64 9.11
N ALA A 124 -0.62 3.39 8.89
CA ALA A 124 0.04 2.23 9.47
C ALA A 124 1.55 2.19 9.19
N SER A 125 1.99 2.48 7.96
CA SER A 125 3.41 2.46 7.62
C SER A 125 4.22 3.55 8.33
N GLU A 126 3.67 4.76 8.45
CA GLU A 126 4.33 5.86 9.17
C GLU A 126 4.43 5.55 10.67
N MET A 127 3.33 5.06 11.27
CA MET A 127 3.32 4.65 12.68
C MET A 127 4.34 3.53 12.93
N ARG A 128 4.42 2.56 12.02
CA ARG A 128 5.38 1.47 12.11
C ARG A 128 6.84 1.94 12.05
N MET A 129 7.14 2.97 11.26
CA MET A 129 8.48 3.57 11.26
C MET A 129 8.83 4.13 12.65
N LEU A 130 7.91 4.86 13.29
CA LEU A 130 8.14 5.39 14.64
C LEU A 130 8.40 4.28 15.67
N GLU A 131 7.61 3.19 15.61
CA GLU A 131 7.78 2.05 16.50
C GLU A 131 9.15 1.38 16.36
N LEU A 132 9.63 1.19 15.12
CA LEU A 132 10.92 0.55 14.86
C LEU A 132 12.08 1.46 15.26
N ILE A 133 12.02 2.75 14.91
CA ILE A 133 13.05 3.72 15.32
C ILE A 133 13.13 3.81 16.85
N ALA A 134 11.98 3.84 17.55
CA ALA A 134 11.94 3.86 19.01
C ALA A 134 12.51 2.59 19.66
N ARG A 135 12.52 1.46 18.94
CA ARG A 135 13.15 0.19 19.37
C ARG A 135 14.64 0.10 19.03
N GLY A 136 15.22 1.13 18.42
CA GLY A 136 16.64 1.20 18.09
C GLY A 136 17.00 0.77 16.66
N TYR A 137 16.02 0.55 15.79
CA TYR A 137 16.29 0.38 14.35
C TYR A 137 16.56 1.74 13.72
N SER A 138 17.81 2.22 13.83
CA SER A 138 18.22 3.55 13.35
C SER A 138 18.49 3.60 11.84
N LEU A 139 18.68 2.47 11.18
CA LEU A 139 19.00 2.43 9.74
C LEU A 139 17.74 2.26 8.88
N THR A 140 17.70 2.97 7.76
CA THR A 140 16.61 2.91 6.76
C THR A 140 16.38 1.50 6.21
N ASN A 141 17.40 0.63 6.20
CA ASN A 141 17.26 -0.73 5.70
C ASN A 141 16.17 -1.55 6.43
N ALA A 142 16.09 -1.41 7.75
CA ALA A 142 15.03 -2.04 8.54
C ALA A 142 13.65 -1.47 8.19
N LEU A 143 13.59 -0.18 7.89
CA LEU A 143 12.37 0.53 7.54
C LEU A 143 11.92 0.33 6.08
N PHE A 144 12.81 -0.05 5.16
CA PHE A 144 12.48 -0.15 3.73
C PHE A 144 12.51 -1.58 3.17
N HIS A 145 13.33 -2.48 3.70
CA HIS A 145 13.53 -3.81 3.09
C HIS A 145 13.11 -5.00 3.97
N LEU A 146 13.12 -4.87 5.31
CA LEU A 146 12.75 -5.98 6.20
C LEU A 146 11.23 -6.13 6.38
N TYR A 147 10.54 -6.66 5.36
CA TYR A 147 9.09 -6.88 5.37
C TYR A 147 8.59 -7.63 6.62
N GLN A 148 9.24 -8.75 6.97
CA GLN A 148 8.84 -9.56 8.13
C GLN A 148 8.93 -8.80 9.45
N LEU A 149 9.88 -7.87 9.54
CA LEU A 149 10.02 -6.99 10.69
C LEU A 149 8.96 -5.89 10.69
N ARG A 150 8.68 -5.26 9.55
CA ARG A 150 7.71 -4.16 9.46
C ARG A 150 6.28 -4.60 9.56
N GLN A 151 5.92 -5.71 8.93
CA GLN A 151 4.54 -6.18 8.81
C GLN A 151 3.59 -5.19 8.11
N THR A 152 4.12 -4.15 7.46
CA THR A 152 3.38 -3.26 6.54
C THR A 152 3.86 -3.49 5.11
N ARG A 153 2.94 -3.34 4.15
CA ARG A 153 3.13 -3.93 2.81
C ARG A 153 2.50 -3.20 1.63
N ILE A 154 1.83 -2.08 1.87
CA ILE A 154 1.21 -1.28 0.80
C ILE A 154 2.28 -0.59 -0.05
N PHE A 155 3.23 0.06 0.62
CA PHE A 155 4.23 0.90 -0.03
C PHE A 155 5.49 0.12 -0.40
N GLY A 156 6.11 0.53 -1.51
CA GLY A 156 7.45 0.13 -1.92
C GLY A 156 8.54 1.00 -1.30
N GLU A 157 9.81 0.66 -1.56
CA GLU A 157 11.00 1.37 -1.05
C GLU A 157 10.93 2.89 -1.26
N TRP A 158 10.60 3.33 -2.48
CA TRP A 158 10.56 4.75 -2.82
C TRP A 158 9.46 5.51 -2.09
N GLU A 159 8.31 4.87 -1.93
CA GLU A 159 7.17 5.44 -1.21
C GLU A 159 7.45 5.52 0.29
N TYR A 160 8.15 4.53 0.87
CA TYR A 160 8.63 4.64 2.24
C TYR A 160 9.57 5.82 2.45
N GLY A 161 10.40 6.12 1.45
CA GLY A 161 11.21 7.34 1.43
C GLY A 161 10.36 8.60 1.59
N TYR A 162 9.24 8.72 0.86
CA TYR A 162 8.34 9.88 0.97
C TYR A 162 7.63 9.97 2.32
N LEU A 163 7.24 8.83 2.90
CA LEU A 163 6.67 8.81 4.24
C LEU A 163 7.71 9.27 5.28
N LEU A 164 8.94 8.78 5.17
CA LEU A 164 10.03 9.14 6.07
C LEU A 164 10.40 10.62 5.95
N ASP A 165 10.45 11.18 4.73
CA ASP A 165 10.60 12.61 4.50
C ASP A 165 9.50 13.40 5.24
N GLY A 166 8.24 12.97 5.14
CA GLY A 166 7.11 13.61 5.85
C GLY A 166 7.30 13.62 7.37
N LEU A 167 7.79 12.51 7.93
CA LEU A 167 8.07 12.39 9.37
C LEU A 167 9.29 13.19 9.83
N ALA A 168 10.30 13.38 8.98
CA ALA A 168 11.57 14.01 9.36
C ALA A 168 11.65 15.50 9.00
N PHE A 169 10.97 15.92 7.96
CA PHE A 169 11.12 17.26 7.38
C PHE A 169 9.89 18.16 7.52
N GLY A 170 8.80 17.65 8.11
CA GLY A 170 7.61 18.43 8.43
C GLY A 170 7.88 19.58 9.43
N PRO A 171 6.93 20.54 9.57
CA PRO A 171 7.07 21.68 10.49
C PRO A 171 7.41 21.30 11.93
N ARG A 172 6.90 20.16 12.41
CA ARG A 172 7.27 19.56 13.69
C ARG A 172 7.73 18.13 13.44
N PRO A 173 9.03 17.89 13.21
CA PRO A 173 9.56 16.57 12.90
C PRO A 173 9.25 15.54 13.99
N ALA A 174 8.79 14.36 13.60
CA ALA A 174 8.64 13.20 14.47
C ALA A 174 9.95 12.38 14.50
N VAL A 175 10.72 12.39 13.41
CA VAL A 175 11.99 11.69 13.26
C VAL A 175 13.12 12.72 13.03
N ALA A 176 14.33 12.40 13.51
CA ALA A 176 15.54 13.16 13.25
C ALA A 176 16.65 12.25 12.70
N GLY A 177 17.71 12.85 12.14
CA GLY A 177 18.88 12.11 11.63
C GLY A 177 18.77 11.63 10.18
N LEU A 178 17.72 12.04 9.46
CA LEU A 178 17.61 11.89 8.02
C LEU A 178 18.54 12.90 7.33
N GLU A 179 19.29 12.46 6.31
CA GLU A 179 20.26 13.32 5.60
C GLU A 179 19.60 14.54 4.95
N GLU A 180 20.11 15.73 5.23
CA GLU A 180 19.48 17.00 4.84
C GLU A 180 19.43 17.21 3.31
N GLU A 181 20.36 16.61 2.57
CA GLU A 181 20.35 16.64 1.09
C GLU A 181 19.08 16.02 0.49
N LEU A 182 18.40 15.12 1.21
CA LEU A 182 17.13 14.55 0.76
C LEU A 182 16.01 15.59 0.62
N ARG A 183 16.14 16.77 1.24
CA ARG A 183 15.17 17.87 1.04
C ARG A 183 15.22 18.49 -0.35
N THR A 184 16.40 18.51 -0.96
CA THR A 184 16.65 19.23 -2.22
C THR A 184 16.83 18.29 -3.41
N LEU A 185 17.25 17.05 -3.16
CA LEU A 185 17.35 16.03 -4.19
C LEU A 185 15.99 15.74 -4.82
N SER A 186 15.94 15.82 -6.15
CA SER A 186 14.76 15.43 -6.93
C SER A 186 14.27 14.04 -6.52
N ARG A 187 12.95 13.89 -6.39
CA ARG A 187 12.31 12.61 -6.08
C ARG A 187 12.61 11.52 -7.11
N GLU A 188 12.88 11.92 -8.35
CA GLU A 188 13.25 11.01 -9.44
C GLU A 188 14.73 10.58 -9.42
N ASN A 189 15.57 11.25 -8.61
CA ASN A 189 16.98 10.88 -8.46
C ASN A 189 17.15 9.71 -7.46
N TYR A 190 16.68 8.53 -7.88
CA TYR A 190 16.69 7.32 -7.05
C TYR A 190 18.09 6.96 -6.54
N ARG A 191 19.12 7.14 -7.37
CA ARG A 191 20.50 6.74 -7.06
C ARG A 191 21.05 7.53 -5.88
N ASP A 192 21.03 8.86 -5.96
CA ASP A 192 21.65 9.71 -4.94
C ASP A 192 20.81 9.72 -3.66
N ARG A 193 19.48 9.67 -3.79
CA ARG A 193 18.59 9.51 -2.63
C ARG A 193 18.83 8.21 -1.89
N HIS A 194 19.00 7.09 -2.60
CA HIS A 194 19.34 5.81 -1.98
C HIS A 194 20.67 5.89 -1.21
N ALA A 195 21.70 6.53 -1.79
CA ALA A 195 22.97 6.74 -1.10
C ALA A 195 22.82 7.61 0.16
N ALA A 196 21.95 8.61 0.16
CA ALA A 196 21.65 9.45 1.33
C ALA A 196 20.91 8.66 2.43
N TYR A 197 19.92 7.84 2.06
CA TYR A 197 19.19 7.00 3.00
C TYR A 197 20.11 6.00 3.73
N LEU A 198 21.13 5.46 3.05
CA LEU A 198 22.09 4.54 3.65
C LEU A 198 23.03 5.20 4.68
N ARG A 199 23.25 6.52 4.59
CA ARG A 199 24.06 7.27 5.56
C ARG A 199 23.26 7.82 6.73
N SER A 200 21.94 7.90 6.58
CA SER A 200 21.03 8.42 7.61
C SER A 200 21.02 7.52 8.85
N GLU A 201 21.15 8.13 10.03
CA GLU A 201 21.04 7.45 11.32
C GLU A 201 19.87 8.04 12.12
N LEU A 202 18.75 7.33 12.10
CA LEU A 202 17.46 7.83 12.54
C LEU A 202 17.29 7.73 14.05
N SER A 203 16.65 8.75 14.62
CA SER A 203 16.21 8.78 16.01
C SER A 203 14.81 9.38 16.13
N ILE A 204 14.08 8.97 17.17
CA ILE A 204 12.74 9.51 17.43
C ILE A 204 12.85 10.80 18.26
N THR A 205 12.18 11.86 17.81
CA THR A 205 12.15 13.15 18.52
C THR A 205 11.19 13.08 19.73
N GLU A 206 11.20 14.09 20.60
CA GLU A 206 10.20 14.20 21.68
C GLU A 206 8.77 14.28 21.14
N PHE A 207 8.56 14.95 20.01
CA PHE A 207 7.26 14.96 19.35
C PHE A 207 6.88 13.57 18.81
N GLY A 208 7.80 12.88 18.15
CA GLY A 208 7.60 11.51 17.69
C GLY A 208 7.26 10.56 18.83
N LYS A 209 7.91 10.69 19.99
CA LYS A 209 7.59 9.91 21.19
C LYS A 209 6.17 10.18 21.70
N ALA A 210 5.72 11.44 21.66
CA ALA A 210 4.36 11.80 22.06
C ALA A 210 3.30 11.24 21.10
N VAL A 211 3.54 11.28 19.79
CA VAL A 211 2.68 10.65 18.77
C VAL A 211 2.65 9.13 18.95
N LEU A 212 3.82 8.50 19.11
CA LEU A 212 3.94 7.06 19.38
C LEU A 212 3.20 6.63 20.65
N ALA A 213 3.18 7.48 21.67
CA ALA A 213 2.44 7.26 22.91
C ALA A 213 0.94 7.58 22.80
N HIS A 214 0.41 7.88 21.61
CA HIS A 214 -0.97 8.31 21.37
C HIS A 214 -1.40 9.54 22.18
N LYS A 215 -0.43 10.40 22.55
CA LYS A 215 -0.67 11.64 23.32
C LYS A 215 -0.80 12.87 22.43
N GLU A 216 -0.32 12.78 21.18
CA GLU A 216 -0.36 13.83 20.19
C GLU A 216 -0.84 13.28 18.85
N ASP A 217 -1.48 14.16 18.08
CA ASP A 217 -1.92 13.87 16.72
C ASP A 217 -1.00 14.59 15.73
N PHE A 218 -0.29 13.82 14.91
CA PHE A 218 0.67 14.30 13.94
C PHE A 218 0.08 15.38 13.01
N SER A 219 -1.16 15.18 12.57
CA SER A 219 -1.84 16.06 11.61
C SER A 219 -2.16 17.46 12.17
N ARG A 220 -2.12 17.65 13.50
CA ARG A 220 -2.33 18.97 14.12
C ARG A 220 -1.11 19.87 14.01
N HIS A 221 0.08 19.29 13.83
CA HIS A 221 1.35 20.01 13.80
C HIS A 221 2.00 19.97 12.42
N ASN A 222 1.67 18.96 11.61
CA ASN A 222 2.19 18.79 10.27
C ASN A 222 1.04 18.70 9.27
N PRO A 223 1.08 19.47 8.17
CA PRO A 223 0.03 19.45 7.17
C PRO A 223 -0.01 18.08 6.46
N ILE A 224 -1.22 17.60 6.20
CA ILE A 224 -1.48 16.43 5.39
C ILE A 224 -1.99 16.91 4.03
N ASP A 225 -1.30 16.51 2.97
CA ASP A 225 -1.72 16.67 1.58
C ASP A 225 -1.20 15.48 0.79
N ARG A 226 -2.06 14.47 0.59
CA ARG A 226 -1.70 13.24 -0.13
C ARG A 226 -2.92 12.54 -0.73
N TRP A 227 -2.65 11.67 -1.69
CA TRP A 227 -3.68 10.82 -2.29
C TRP A 227 -3.69 9.44 -1.64
N TRP A 228 -4.89 8.95 -1.38
CA TRP A 228 -5.18 7.57 -1.02
C TRP A 228 -6.14 7.01 -2.07
N GLY A 229 -5.63 6.22 -3.02
CA GLY A 229 -6.41 5.84 -4.21
C GLY A 229 -6.99 7.07 -4.91
N GLY A 230 -8.30 7.10 -5.11
CA GLY A 230 -9.02 8.26 -5.65
C GLY A 230 -9.42 9.32 -4.62
N THR A 231 -9.07 9.17 -3.34
CA THR A 231 -9.39 10.12 -2.27
C THR A 231 -8.22 11.08 -2.03
N HIS A 232 -8.45 12.38 -2.25
CA HIS A 232 -7.50 13.42 -1.85
C HIS A 232 -7.71 13.76 -0.37
N LEU A 233 -6.66 13.55 0.43
CA LEU A 233 -6.64 13.82 1.86
C LEU A 233 -5.95 15.16 2.12
N THR A 234 -6.68 16.06 2.79
CA THR A 234 -6.15 17.32 3.33
C THR A 234 -6.51 17.42 4.81
N ASN A 235 -5.93 18.36 5.57
CA ASN A 235 -6.37 18.62 6.95
C ASN A 235 -7.86 18.95 7.06
N ASP A 236 -8.43 19.65 6.06
CA ASP A 236 -9.86 19.99 6.02
C ASP A 236 -10.76 18.81 5.66
N ARG A 237 -10.21 17.84 4.91
CA ARG A 237 -10.92 16.63 4.45
C ARG A 237 -10.17 15.37 4.87
N LEU A 238 -9.90 15.27 6.17
CA LEU A 238 -9.08 14.20 6.72
C LEU A 238 -9.94 12.99 7.08
N TRP A 239 -10.13 12.08 6.13
CA TRP A 239 -10.71 10.77 6.41
C TRP A 239 -9.76 9.98 7.30
N ARG A 240 -10.31 9.38 8.36
CA ARG A 240 -9.53 8.67 9.35
C ARG A 240 -9.96 7.23 9.50
N TRP A 241 -8.99 6.36 9.69
CA TRP A 241 -9.21 4.97 10.05
C TRP A 241 -9.23 4.81 11.56
N ASN A 242 -10.25 4.09 12.03
CA ASN A 242 -10.31 3.61 13.40
C ASN A 242 -10.64 2.12 13.33
N PRO A 243 -9.69 1.23 13.66
CA PRO A 243 -10.00 -0.18 13.85
C PRO A 243 -10.78 -0.33 15.15
N ALA A 244 -12.05 0.03 15.16
CA ALA A 244 -12.88 -0.04 16.37
C ALA A 244 -13.92 -1.14 16.23
N LEU A 245 -13.75 -2.19 17.04
CA LEU A 245 -14.87 -2.95 17.58
C LEU A 245 -15.06 -2.46 19.02
N ILE A 246 -15.91 -1.43 19.19
CA ILE A 246 -16.31 -0.98 20.52
C ILE A 246 -17.41 -1.92 21.00
N LYS A 247 -17.09 -2.84 21.90
CA LYS A 247 -18.11 -3.55 22.68
C LYS A 247 -18.66 -2.61 23.77
N PRO A 248 -19.96 -2.68 24.08
CA PRO A 248 -20.58 -1.89 25.15
C PRO A 248 -19.95 -2.14 26.52
#